data_AF-A0A418WNR4-F1
#
_entry.id   AF-A0A418WNR4-F1
#
_cell.length_a   1.000
_cell.length_b   1.000
_cell.length_c   1.000
_cell.angle_alpha   90.00
_cell.angle_beta   90.00
_cell.angle_gamma   90.00
#
_symmetry.space_group_name_H-M   'P 1'
#
loop_
_entity.id
_entity.type
_entity.pdbx_description
1 polymer ?
#
loop_
_entity_poly.entity_id
_entity_poly.type
_entity_poly.pdbx_seq_one_letter_code
_entity_poly.pdbx_strand_id
1 'polypeptide(L)' 'MVPSDDSDYFLRREREERIAAACATHPAARSVHLDMANRYLARASASIAGARRLRRGLSTR' A
#
# COMPACT_ATOMS: atom_id res chain seq x y z
N MET A 1 -15.75 5.95 13.98
CA MET A 1 -14.73 6.16 12.93
C MET A 1 -13.84 4.93 12.95
N VAL A 2 -14.05 3.98 12.03
CA VAL A 2 -13.23 2.76 12.00
C VAL A 2 -11.80 3.21 11.65
N PRO A 3 -10.76 2.84 12.43
CA PRO A 3 -9.40 3.06 12.01
C PRO A 3 -9.25 2.30 10.70
N SER A 4 -9.18 3.01 9.59
CA SER A 4 -8.82 2.40 8.30
C SER A 4 -7.51 1.68 8.57
N ASP A 5 -7.52 0.35 8.48
CA ASP A 5 -6.31 -0.45 8.64
C ASP A 5 -5.24 0.17 7.73
N ASP A 6 -4.02 0.33 8.24
CA ASP A 6 -2.93 1.00 7.51
C ASP A 6 -2.76 0.39 6.11
N SER A 7 -3.03 -0.92 5.96
CA SER A 7 -3.02 -1.61 4.67
C SER A 7 -4.06 -1.09 3.68
N ASP A 8 -5.29 -0.78 4.10
CA ASP A 8 -6.35 -0.33 3.21
C ASP A 8 -6.05 1.08 2.67
N TYR A 9 -5.49 1.93 3.53
CA TYR A 9 -4.99 3.24 3.12
C TYR A 9 -3.91 3.07 2.04
N PHE A 10 -2.90 2.22 2.27
CA PHE A 10 -1.82 2.01 1.31
C PHE A 10 -2.30 1.36 0.01
N LEU A 11 -3.23 0.41 0.05
CA LEU A 11 -3.82 -0.19 -1.16
C LEU A 11 -4.62 0.83 -1.97
N ARG A 12 -5.39 1.70 -1.31
CA ARG A 12 -6.09 2.79 -2.00
C ARG A 12 -5.12 3.75 -2.67
N ARG A 13 -4.07 4.19 -1.96
CA ARG A 13 -3.03 5.07 -2.52
C ARG A 13 -2.29 4.44 -3.69
N GLU A 14 -1.96 3.15 -3.60
CA GLU A 14 -1.33 2.41 -4.69
C GLU A 14 -2.15 2.48 -5.97
N ARG A 15 -3.47 2.25 -5.86
CA ARG A 15 -4.38 2.33 -7.00
C ARG A 15 -4.47 3.75 -7.58
N GLU A 16 -4.54 4.76 -6.73
CA GLU A 16 -4.55 6.17 -7.15
C GLU A 16 -3.27 6.54 -7.92
N GLU A 17 -2.10 6.12 -7.43
CA GLU A 17 -0.82 6.37 -8.10
C GLU A 17 -0.71 5.62 -9.45
N ARG A 18 -1.26 4.41 -9.57
CA ARG A 18 -1.32 3.72 -10.87
C ARG A 18 -2.20 4.44 -11.89
N ILE A 19 -3.34 4.98 -11.45
CA ILE A 19 -4.22 5.79 -12.30
C ILE A 19 -3.47 7.06 -12.73
N ALA A 20 -2.81 7.74 -11.79
CA ALA A 20 -2.01 8.92 -12.09
C ALA A 20 -0.87 8.60 -13.09
N ALA A 21 -0.20 7.47 -12.93
CA ALA A 21 0.83 6.99 -13.88
C ALA A 21 0.26 6.76 -15.29
N ALA A 22 -0.97 6.25 -15.40
CA ALA A 22 -1.63 6.03 -16.69
C ALA A 22 -2.04 7.34 -17.36
N CYS A 23 -2.38 8.37 -16.58
CA CYS A 23 -2.73 9.70 -17.07
C CYS A 23 -1.50 10.60 -17.32
N ALA A 24 -0.33 10.26 -16.77
CA ALA A 24 0.88 11.07 -16.89
C ALA A 24 1.44 11.03 -18.32
N THR A 25 1.49 12.20 -18.96
CA THR A 25 2.06 12.37 -20.31
C THR A 25 3.58 12.43 -20.30
N HIS A 26 4.19 12.94 -19.23
CA HIS A 26 5.64 13.03 -19.10
C HIS A 26 6.25 11.71 -18.58
N PRO A 27 7.23 11.10 -19.28
CA PRO A 27 7.82 9.83 -18.88
C PRO A 27 8.39 9.80 -17.47
N ALA A 28 9.06 10.89 -17.04
CA ALA A 28 9.61 10.97 -15.68
C ALA A 28 8.51 11.03 -14.62
N ALA A 29 7.41 11.75 -14.87
CA ALA A 29 6.29 11.82 -13.93
C ALA A 29 5.61 10.46 -13.81
N ARG A 30 5.41 9.77 -14.94
CA ARG A 30 4.92 8.38 -14.95
C ARG A 30 5.81 7.46 -14.12
N SER A 31 7.13 7.55 -14.27
CA SER A 31 8.08 6.73 -13.49
C SER A 31 7.97 7.01 -11.98
N VAL A 32 7.80 8.28 -11.59
CA VAL A 32 7.63 8.65 -10.17
C VAL A 32 6.34 8.07 -9.60
N HIS A 33 5.22 8.18 -10.31
CA HIS A 33 3.96 7.59 -9.87
C HIS A 33 4.05 6.06 -9.76
N LEU A 34 4.71 5.38 -10.69
CA LEU A 34 4.93 3.94 -10.61
C LEU A 34 5.82 3.53 -9.43
N ASP A 35 6.88 4.28 -9.14
CA ASP A 35 7.72 4.06 -7.96
C ASP A 35 6.92 4.23 -6.66
N MET A 36 6.11 5.29 -6.58
CA MET A 36 5.24 5.54 -5.44
C MET A 36 4.19 4.43 -5.25
N ALA A 37 3.56 3.96 -6.33
CA ALA A 37 2.64 2.82 -6.28
C ALA A 37 3.33 1.58 -5.68
N ASN A 38 4.53 1.25 -6.13
CA ASN A 38 5.29 0.10 -5.61
C ASN A 38 5.63 0.25 -4.12
N ARG A 39 6.00 1.47 -3.67
CA ARG A 39 6.26 1.75 -2.25
C ARG A 39 5.00 1.55 -1.40
N TYR A 40 3.85 2.00 -1.88
CA TYR A 40 2.58 1.79 -1.19
C TYR A 40 2.20 0.31 -1.11
N LEU A 41 2.37 -0.45 -2.20
CA LEU A 41 2.14 -1.90 -2.19
C LEU A 41 3.03 -2.64 -1.18
N ALA A 42 4.31 -2.27 -1.10
CA ALA A 42 5.26 -2.83 -0.16
C ALA A 42 4.82 -2.55 1.29
N ARG A 43 4.37 -1.33 1.59
CA ARG A 43 3.85 -0.97 2.92
C ARG A 43 2.57 -1.71 3.27
N ALA A 44 1.62 -1.82 2.34
CA ALA A 44 0.40 -2.60 2.55
C ALA A 44 0.73 -4.06 2.91
N SER A 45 1.66 -4.66 2.17
CA SER A 45 2.11 -6.03 2.42
C SER A 45 2.79 -6.19 3.78
N ALA A 46 3.61 -5.22 4.19
CA ALA A 46 4.24 -5.20 5.50
C ALA A 46 3.21 -5.08 6.64
N SER A 47 2.19 -4.23 6.50
CA SER A 47 1.10 -4.10 7.48
C SER A 47 0.32 -5.40 7.63
N ILE A 48 -0.01 -6.07 6.51
CA ILE A 48 -0.70 -7.37 6.54
C ILE A 48 0.17 -8.44 7.21
N ALA A 49 1.47 -8.49 6.90
CA ALA A 49 2.40 -9.43 7.51
C ALA A 49 2.56 -9.20 9.02
N GLY A 50 2.66 -7.94 9.45
CA GLY A 50 2.69 -7.55 10.86
C GLY A 50 1.42 -7.96 11.61
N ALA A 51 0.25 -7.70 11.04
CA ALA A 51 -1.03 -8.11 11.60
C ALA A 51 -1.14 -9.64 11.75
N ARG A 52 -0.67 -10.42 10.76
CA ARG A 52 -0.63 -11.89 10.83
C ARG A 52 0.28 -12.40 11.94
N ARG A 53 1.42 -11.75 12.18
CA ARG A 53 2.34 -12.11 13.26
C ARG A 53 1.70 -11.88 14.64
N LEU A 54 1.02 -10.75 14.84
CA LEU A 54 0.32 -10.44 16.08
C LEU A 54 -0.81 -11.43 16.37
N ARG A 55 -1.61 -11.80 15.37
CA ARG A 55 -2.69 -12.79 15.52
C ARG A 55 -2.17 -14.19 15.89
N ARG A 56 -1.01 -14.60 15.35
CA ARG A 56 -0.39 -15.89 15.71
C ARG A 56 0.20 -15.89 17.13
N GLY A 57 0.74 -14.77 17.60
CA GLY A 57 1.28 -14.65 18.96
C GLY A 57 0.21 -14.70 20.06
N LEU A 58 -1.02 -14.28 19.75
CA LEU A 58 -2.14 -14.29 20.70
C LEU A 58 -2.79 -15.66 20.91
N SER A 59 -2.48 -16.65 20.05
CA SER A 59 -3.14 -17.97 20.05
C SER A 59 -2.37 -19.05 20.82
N THR A 60 -1.36 -18.70 21.62
CA THR A 60 -0.47 -19.65 22.34
C THR A 60 -0.48 -19.48 23.87
N ARG A 61 -1.59 -19.04 24.46
CA ARG A 61 -1.76 -19.04 25.93
C ARG A 61 -3.01 -19.80 26.33
#